data_AF-A0A2V7WGE5-F1
#
_entry.id   AF-A0A2V7WGE5-F1
#
_cell.length_a   1.000
_cell.length_b   1.000
_cell.length_c   1.000
_cell.angle_alpha   90.00
_cell.angle_beta   90.00
_cell.angle_gamma   90.00
#
_symmetry.space_group_name_H-M   'P 1'
#
loop_
_entity.id
_entity.type
_entity.pdbx_description
1 polymer ?
#
loop_
_entity_poly.entity_id
_entity_poly.type
_entity_poly.pdbx_seq_one_letter_code
_entity_poly.pdbx_strand_id
1 'polypeptide(L)'
;MVPFLESKLGENIARWLRARTAEEARTLTLPFDPRERPSPPARALALVEDYFRRASRSGRLEVRDPRAAALAFLGQLHAYVFLHRVVRIEPAVALPRYVETVVEVWRRGAIRPSRSAVRKKSS
;
A
#
# COMPACT_ATOMS: atom_id res chain seq x y z
N MET A 1 0.94 -4.60 17.81
CA MET A 1 0.98 -3.42 16.92
C MET A 1 0.13 -3.62 15.66
N VAL A 2 0.33 -4.70 14.90
CA VAL A 2 -0.50 -5.02 13.71
C VAL A 2 -2.00 -5.10 14.01
N PRO A 3 -2.48 -5.78 15.08
CA PRO A 3 -3.92 -5.87 15.36
C PRO A 3 -4.59 -4.54 15.71
N PHE A 4 -3.84 -3.62 16.33
CA PHE A 4 -4.34 -2.28 16.68
C PHE A 4 -4.50 -1.41 15.43
N LEU A 5 -3.52 -1.45 14.52
CA LEU A 5 -3.60 -0.73 13.25
C LEU A 5 -4.73 -1.26 12.39
N GLU A 6 -4.90 -2.58 12.30
CA GLU A 6 -6.03 -3.21 11.61
C GLU A 6 -7.37 -2.79 12.22
N SER A 7 -7.50 -2.82 13.54
CA SER A 7 -8.71 -2.40 14.24
C SER A 7 -9.06 -0.94 13.96
N LYS A 8 -8.09 -0.02 14.00
CA LYS A 8 -8.32 1.41 13.78
C LYS A 8 -8.60 1.76 12.33
N LEU A 9 -7.92 1.12 11.39
CA LEU A 9 -8.21 1.27 9.97
C LEU A 9 -9.60 0.70 9.64
N GLY A 10 -9.93 -0.47 10.17
CA GLY A 10 -11.25 -1.08 10.04
C GLY A 10 -12.38 -0.21 10.61
N GLU A 11 -12.19 0.35 11.81
CA GLU A 11 -13.14 1.26 12.44
C GLU A 11 -13.39 2.53 11.60
N ASN A 12 -12.33 3.14 11.06
CA ASN A 12 -12.44 4.32 10.21
C ASN A 12 -13.12 4.02 8.88
N ILE A 13 -12.76 2.91 8.21
CA ILE A 13 -13.42 2.47 6.98
C ILE A 13 -14.89 2.16 7.24
N ALA A 14 -15.22 1.46 8.32
CA ALA A 14 -16.59 1.11 8.67
C ALA A 14 -17.44 2.35 9.00
N ARG A 15 -16.90 3.31 9.75
CA ARG A 15 -17.59 4.59 10.03
C ARG A 15 -17.83 5.38 8.76
N TRP A 16 -16.84 5.46 7.88
CA TRP A 16 -16.95 6.17 6.61
C TRP A 16 -17.97 5.49 5.67
N LEU A 17 -17.89 4.17 5.51
CA LEU A 17 -18.87 3.39 4.75
C LEU A 17 -20.26 3.57 5.33
N ARG A 18 -20.43 3.50 6.65
CA ARG A 18 -21.72 3.69 7.31
C ARG A 18 -22.31 5.08 7.04
N ALA A 19 -21.50 6.13 7.17
CA ALA A 19 -21.90 7.50 6.85
C ALA A 19 -22.33 7.65 5.39
N ARG A 20 -21.57 7.05 4.46
CA ARG A 20 -21.88 7.06 3.02
C ARG A 20 -23.07 6.18 2.64
N THR A 21 -23.24 5.01 3.24
CA THR A 21 -24.40 4.11 2.99
C THR A 21 -25.70 4.66 3.56
N ALA A 22 -25.64 5.57 4.53
CA ALA A 22 -26.82 6.32 4.99
C ALA A 22 -27.26 7.37 3.95
N GLU A 23 -26.36 7.84 3.09
CA GLU A 23 -26.65 8.77 1.98
C GLU A 23 -26.86 8.07 0.62
N GLU A 24 -26.12 7.00 0.29
CA GLU A 24 -26.08 6.37 -1.04
C GLU A 24 -25.90 4.84 -0.97
N ALA A 25 -26.91 4.10 -1.44
CA ALA A 25 -26.85 2.73 -1.95
C ALA A 25 -26.58 1.53 -1.00
N ARG A 26 -27.61 0.68 -0.86
CA ARG A 26 -27.61 -0.64 -0.21
C ARG A 26 -26.84 -1.75 -0.96
N THR A 27 -26.02 -1.46 -1.96
CA THR A 27 -25.31 -2.49 -2.74
C THR A 27 -23.99 -1.96 -3.30
N LEU A 28 -22.87 -2.35 -2.69
CA LEU A 28 -21.54 -2.09 -3.21
C LEU A 28 -21.30 -3.00 -4.44
N THR A 29 -21.54 -2.49 -5.64
CA THR A 29 -21.26 -3.23 -6.88
C THR A 29 -19.76 -3.14 -7.19
N LEU A 30 -19.06 -4.27 -7.18
CA LEU A 30 -17.65 -4.33 -7.60
C LEU A 30 -17.56 -4.24 -9.13
N PRO A 31 -16.51 -3.60 -9.68
CA PRO A 31 -16.29 -3.53 -11.13
C PRO A 31 -15.76 -4.85 -11.73
N PHE A 32 -15.73 -5.92 -10.94
CA PHE A 32 -15.28 -7.26 -11.33
C PHE A 32 -16.05 -8.32 -10.54
N ASP A 33 -16.11 -9.55 -11.06
CA ASP A 33 -16.68 -10.68 -10.34
C ASP A 33 -15.70 -11.15 -9.23
N PRO A 34 -16.06 -11.06 -7.94
CA PRO A 34 -15.20 -11.51 -6.85
C PRO A 34 -14.97 -13.03 -6.83
N ARG A 35 -15.80 -13.80 -7.54
CA ARG A 35 -15.66 -15.26 -7.68
C ARG A 35 -14.67 -15.66 -8.76
N GLU A 36 -14.30 -14.75 -9.66
CA GLU A 36 -13.30 -15.00 -10.70
C GLU A 36 -11.94 -15.36 -10.05
N ARG A 37 -11.33 -16.44 -10.54
CA ARG A 37 -10.01 -16.91 -10.08
C ARG A 37 -9.06 -17.08 -11.28
N PRO A 38 -7.89 -16.40 -11.29
CA PRO A 38 -7.47 -15.36 -10.33
C PRO A 38 -8.25 -14.05 -10.57
N SER A 39 -8.71 -13.41 -9.50
CA SER A 39 -9.40 -12.10 -9.60
C SER A 39 -8.43 -11.00 -10.07
N PRO A 40 -8.91 -9.88 -10.63
CA PRO A 40 -8.04 -8.80 -11.07
C PRO A 40 -7.05 -8.29 -9.98
N PRO A 41 -7.45 -8.11 -8.70
CA PRO A 41 -6.50 -7.76 -7.64
C PRO A 41 -5.44 -8.84 -7.39
N ALA A 42 -5.80 -10.13 -7.48
CA ALA A 42 -4.86 -11.23 -7.32
C ALA A 42 -3.83 -11.27 -8.45
N ARG A 43 -4.25 -10.97 -9.69
CA ARG A 43 -3.34 -10.84 -10.84
C ARG A 43 -2.38 -9.66 -10.68
N ALA A 44 -2.87 -8.52 -10.20
CA ALA A 44 -2.02 -7.35 -9.93
C ALA A 44 -0.97 -7.65 -8.85
N LEU A 45 -1.36 -8.34 -7.78
CA LEU A 45 -0.43 -8.77 -6.74
C LEU A 45 0.66 -9.70 -7.31
N ALA A 46 0.27 -10.73 -8.06
CA ALA A 46 1.22 -11.68 -8.66
C ALA A 46 2.22 -10.98 -9.59
N LEU A 47 1.76 -10.01 -10.38
CA LEU A 47 2.61 -9.24 -11.29
C LEU A 47 3.68 -8.43 -10.54
N VAL A 48 3.29 -7.75 -9.46
CA VAL A 48 4.22 -6.94 -8.64
C VAL A 48 5.16 -7.84 -7.84
N GLU A 49 4.66 -8.94 -7.28
CA GLU A 49 5.47 -9.95 -6.59
C GLU A 49 6.56 -10.50 -7.51
N ASP A 50 6.21 -10.87 -8.74
CA ASP A 50 7.16 -11.39 -9.71
C ASP A 50 8.18 -10.35 -10.15
N TYR A 51 7.78 -9.08 -10.28
CA TYR A 51 8.73 -8.00 -10.51
C TYR A 51 9.73 -7.88 -9.35
N PHE A 52 9.27 -7.85 -8.09
CA PHE A 52 10.16 -7.78 -6.93
C PHE A 52 11.07 -8.99 -6.82
N ARG A 53 10.56 -10.19 -7.08
CA ARG A 53 11.35 -11.43 -7.12
C ARG A 53 12.50 -11.33 -8.13
N ARG A 54 12.22 -10.84 -9.35
CA ARG A 54 13.25 -10.64 -10.39
C ARG A 54 14.24 -9.55 -10.01
N ALA A 55 13.75 -8.42 -9.49
CA ALA A 55 14.58 -7.30 -9.06
C ALA A 55 15.56 -7.72 -7.96
N SER A 56 15.10 -8.48 -6.97
CA SER A 56 15.94 -9.02 -5.89
C SER A 56 16.98 -10.03 -6.38
N ARG A 57 16.61 -10.93 -7.30
CA ARG A 57 17.58 -11.85 -7.93
C ARG A 57 18.69 -11.12 -8.68
N SER A 58 18.39 -9.95 -9.24
CA SER A 58 19.37 -9.10 -9.95
C SER A 58 20.12 -8.11 -9.05
N GLY A 59 19.92 -8.16 -7.73
CA GLY A 59 20.54 -7.23 -6.78
C GLY A 59 20.03 -5.79 -6.85
N ARG A 60 18.96 -5.51 -7.61
CA ARG A 60 18.37 -4.17 -7.77
C ARG A 60 17.47 -3.75 -6.61
N LEU A 61 17.03 -4.71 -5.79
CA LEU A 61 16.10 -4.47 -4.69
C LEU A 61 16.34 -5.47 -3.55
N GLU A 62 16.52 -4.96 -2.34
CA GLU A 62 16.63 -5.80 -1.14
C GLU A 62 15.24 -6.01 -0.51
N VAL A 63 14.65 -7.17 -0.77
CA VAL A 63 13.35 -7.56 -0.18
C VAL A 63 13.45 -8.97 0.36
N ARG A 64 13.12 -9.16 1.64
CA ARG A 64 13.11 -10.51 2.26
C ARG A 64 11.89 -11.33 1.84
N ASP A 65 10.73 -10.68 1.76
CA ASP A 65 9.47 -11.28 1.35
C ASP A 65 8.89 -10.46 0.18
N PRO A 66 9.07 -10.92 -1.08
CA PRO A 66 8.56 -10.22 -2.26
C PRO A 66 7.04 -10.04 -2.25
N ARG A 67 6.30 -10.98 -1.67
CA ARG A 67 4.83 -10.94 -1.63
C ARG A 67 4.34 -9.91 -0.62
N ALA A 68 4.91 -9.91 0.59
CA ALA A 68 4.60 -8.90 1.59
C ALA A 68 4.97 -7.49 1.10
N ALA A 69 6.09 -7.35 0.40
CA ALA A 69 6.46 -6.07 -0.19
C ALA A 69 5.51 -5.64 -1.30
N ALA A 70 5.09 -6.56 -2.18
CA ALA A 70 4.11 -6.27 -3.22
C ALA A 70 2.78 -5.79 -2.64
N LEU A 71 2.30 -6.43 -1.57
CA LEU A 71 1.14 -5.97 -0.80
C LEU A 71 1.34 -4.57 -0.22
N ALA A 72 2.49 -4.29 0.39
CA ALA A 72 2.80 -2.98 0.95
C ALA A 72 2.90 -1.87 -0.12
N PHE A 73 3.44 -2.19 -1.30
CA PHE A 73 3.52 -1.28 -2.44
C PHE A 73 2.12 -0.96 -2.97
N LEU A 74 1.32 -1.99 -3.27
CA LEU A 74 -0.06 -1.84 -3.74
C LEU A 74 -0.94 -1.13 -2.72
N GLY A 75 -0.73 -1.39 -1.42
CA GLY A 75 -1.45 -0.75 -0.32
C GLY A 75 -1.28 0.77 -0.29
N GLN A 76 -0.09 1.29 -0.60
CA GLN A 76 0.16 2.73 -0.67
C GLN A 76 -0.63 3.39 -1.81
N LEU A 77 -0.59 2.78 -3.00
CA LEU A 77 -1.36 3.27 -4.15
C LEU A 77 -2.86 3.19 -3.90
N HIS A 78 -3.33 2.09 -3.32
CA HIS A 78 -4.72 1.89 -2.97
C HIS A 78 -5.21 2.92 -1.95
N ALA A 79 -4.43 3.19 -0.89
CA ALA A 79 -4.80 4.17 0.12
C ALA A 79 -4.94 5.59 -0.47
N TYR A 80 -4.00 6.00 -1.33
CA TYR A 80 -4.09 7.30 -2.01
C TYR A 80 -5.36 7.40 -2.87
N VAL A 81 -5.60 6.40 -3.74
CA VAL A 81 -6.78 6.40 -4.62
C VAL A 81 -8.07 6.36 -3.81
N PHE A 82 -8.13 5.54 -2.75
CA PHE A 82 -9.28 5.46 -1.88
C PHE A 82 -9.60 6.81 -1.23
N LEU A 83 -8.62 7.46 -0.59
CA LEU A 83 -8.85 8.75 0.08
C LEU A 83 -9.33 9.84 -0.89
N HIS A 84 -8.73 9.92 -2.08
CA HIS A 84 -8.99 11.05 -2.98
C HIS A 84 -10.13 10.80 -3.98
N ARG A 85 -10.33 9.55 -4.43
CA ARG A 85 -11.37 9.22 -5.42
C ARG A 85 -12.64 8.66 -4.81
N VAL A 86 -12.52 7.93 -3.70
CA VAL A 86 -13.66 7.30 -3.03
C VAL A 86 -14.16 8.20 -1.89
N VAL A 87 -13.26 8.57 -0.97
CA VAL A 87 -13.58 9.45 0.17
C VAL A 87 -13.74 10.92 -0.24
N ARG A 88 -13.26 11.30 -1.45
CA ARG A 88 -13.34 12.67 -1.99
C ARG A 88 -12.60 13.72 -1.15
N ILE A 89 -11.55 13.32 -0.45
CA ILE A 89 -10.62 14.27 0.18
C ILE A 89 -9.74 14.88 -0.91
N GLU A 90 -9.59 16.20 -0.93
CA GLU A 90 -8.71 16.86 -1.90
C GLU A 90 -7.24 16.40 -1.70
N PRO A 91 -6.54 15.96 -2.77
CA PRO A 91 -5.15 15.58 -2.67
C PRO A 91 -4.23 16.77 -2.40
N ALA A 92 -3.50 16.73 -1.28
CA ALA A 92 -2.41 17.66 -1.01
C ALA A 92 -1.24 17.53 -2.00
N VAL A 93 -1.09 16.36 -2.64
CA VAL A 93 -0.07 16.06 -3.65
C VAL A 93 -0.74 15.34 -4.82
N ALA A 94 -0.52 15.81 -6.05
CA ALA A 94 -1.09 15.18 -7.25
C ALA A 94 -0.58 13.74 -7.45
N LEU A 95 -1.44 12.88 -8.03
CA LEU A 95 -1.15 11.45 -8.19
C LEU A 95 0.18 11.16 -8.89
N PRO A 96 0.56 11.83 -10.00
CA PRO A 96 1.85 11.58 -10.65
C PRO A 96 3.02 11.79 -9.69
N ARG A 97 2.98 12.89 -8.93
CA ARG A 97 4.02 13.22 -7.95
C ARG A 97 4.05 12.28 -6.76
N TYR A 98 2.89 11.80 -6.32
CA TYR A 98 2.80 10.78 -5.28
C TYR A 98 3.42 9.46 -5.73
N VAL A 99 3.14 9.00 -6.95
CA VAL A 99 3.71 7.76 -7.51
C VAL A 99 5.24 7.85 -7.61
N GLU A 100 5.78 8.97 -8.10
CA GLU A 100 7.23 9.21 -8.11
C GLU A 100 7.83 9.10 -6.70
N THR A 101 7.16 9.68 -5.71
CA THR A 101 7.62 9.67 -4.31
C THR A 101 7.61 8.27 -3.72
N VAL A 102 6.57 7.47 -3.99
CA VAL A 102 6.53 6.06 -3.58
C VAL A 102 7.70 5.29 -4.19
N VAL A 103 7.94 5.43 -5.50
CA VAL A 103 9.07 4.77 -6.17
C VAL A 103 10.43 5.21 -5.58
N GLU A 104 10.60 6.50 -5.28
CA GLU A 104 11.80 7.02 -4.65
C GLU A 104 12.05 6.37 -3.27
N VAL A 105 11.01 6.31 -2.43
CA VAL A 105 11.07 5.69 -1.10
C VAL A 105 11.50 4.22 -1.19
N TRP A 106 10.91 3.46 -2.11
CA TRP A 106 11.27 2.06 -2.32
C TRP A 106 12.68 1.88 -2.87
N ARG A 107 13.17 2.81 -3.71
CA ARG A 107 14.51 2.74 -4.29
C ARG A 107 15.61 3.11 -3.30
N ARG A 108 15.39 4.12 -2.45
CA ARG A 108 16.42 4.68 -1.56
C ARG A 108 16.33 4.18 -0.12
N GLY A 109 15.20 3.60 0.26
CA GLY A 109 14.83 3.38 1.66
C GLY A 109 14.43 4.69 2.34
N ALA A 110 13.37 4.67 3.16
CA ALA A 110 12.92 5.83 3.92
C ALA A 110 13.70 6.04 5.23
N ILE A 111 14.34 4.99 5.75
CA ILE A 111 14.96 4.99 7.08
C ILE A 111 16.48 5.03 6.91
N ARG A 112 17.08 6.21 7.11
CA ARG A 112 18.53 6.32 7.30
C ARG A 112 18.88 5.85 8.72
N PRO A 113 19.89 4.99 8.91
CA PRO A 113 20.41 4.72 10.24
C PRO A 113 20.90 6.03 10.86
N SER A 114 20.49 6.33 12.09
CA SER A 114 21.06 7.43 12.83
C SER A 114 22.56 7.21 13.01
N ARG A 115 23.38 8.19 12.61
CA ARG A 115 24.85 8.18 12.76
C ARG A 115 25.31 7.94 14.21
N SER A 116 24.43 8.11 15.20
CA SER A 116 24.75 7.86 16.62
C SER A 116 24.84 6.38 17.02
N ALA A 117 24.38 5.43 16.20
CA ALA A 117 24.47 3.99 16.51
C ALA A 117 25.84 3.36 16.22
N VAL A 118 26.65 3.98 15.36
CA VAL A 118 27.96 3.43 14.93
C VAL A 118 29.06 3.67 15.96
N ARG A 119 28.89 4.67 16.84
CA ARG A 119 29.97 5.13 17.74
C ARG A 119 30.04 4.41 19.10
N LYS A 120 29.22 3.38 19.34
CA LYS A 120 29.13 2.65 20.62
C LYS A 120 29.67 1.21 20.61
N LYS A 121 30.47 0.82 19.60
CA LYS A 121 31.13 -0.50 19.54
C LYS A 121 32.67 -0.42 19.51
N SER A 122 33.24 0.64 20.08
CA SER A 122 34.70 0.79 20.18
C SER A 122 35.06 1.48 21.49
N SER A 123 34.88 0.77 22.61
CA SER A 123 35.58 0.99 23.88
C SER A 123 35.66 -0.34 24.59
#